data_AF-A0A914YF62-F1
#
_entry.id   AF-A0A914YF62-F1
#
_cell.length_a   1.000
_cell.length_b   1.000
_cell.length_c   1.000
_cell.angle_alpha   90.00
_cell.angle_beta   90.00
_cell.angle_gamma   90.00
#
_symmetry.space_group_name_H-M   'P 1'
#
loop_
_entity.id
_entity.type
_entity.pdbx_description
1 polymer ?
#
loop_
_entity_poly.entity_id
_entity_poly.type
_entity_poly.pdbx_seq_one_letter_code
_entity_poly.pdbx_strand_id
1 'polypeptide(L)'
;MVWFVPLGLKQFLDKIANGATVIEKNWGDIEKIIFNEKEYSILCTPAQHWSQRSAFDRNKTLWSGWAIFGSRHKFFYPGDTGFCGEEFKILGEKYGPFQFAALPIGCYHNV
;
A
#
# COMPACT_ATOMS: atom_id res chain seq x y z
N MET A 1 16.76 -2.57 7.53
CA MET A 1 15.47 -2.96 6.91
C MET A 1 14.55 -1.74 6.90
N VAL A 2 13.72 -1.57 5.87
CA VAL A 2 12.81 -0.42 5.73
C VAL A 2 11.38 -0.92 5.56
N TRP A 3 10.43 -0.32 6.26
CA TRP A 3 9.01 -0.66 6.21
C TRP A 3 8.20 0.52 5.68
N PHE A 4 7.37 0.26 4.67
CA PHE A 4 6.38 1.21 4.18
C PHE A 4 5.03 0.87 4.82
N VAL A 5 4.43 1.84 5.49
CA VAL A 5 3.18 1.64 6.22
C VAL A 5 2.16 2.74 5.92
N PRO A 6 0.86 2.42 5.90
CA PRO A 6 -0.20 3.41 5.85
C PRO A 6 -0.18 4.36 7.06
N LEU A 7 -0.75 5.56 6.87
CA LEU A 7 -0.91 6.57 7.90
C LEU A 7 -1.54 6.02 9.20
N GLY A 8 -0.93 6.34 10.35
CA GLY A 8 -1.35 5.93 11.68
C GLY A 8 -0.65 4.66 12.21
N LEU A 9 0.06 3.91 11.36
CA LEU A 9 0.74 2.68 11.79
C LEU A 9 2.18 2.88 12.26
N LYS A 10 2.82 4.01 11.94
CA LYS A 10 4.23 4.20 12.26
C LYS A 10 4.51 4.14 13.75
N GLN A 11 3.71 4.81 14.58
CA GLN A 11 3.91 4.79 16.03
C GLN A 11 3.80 3.37 16.61
N PHE A 12 2.93 2.53 16.05
CA PHE A 12 2.80 1.13 16.46
C PHE A 12 4.02 0.31 15.99
N LEU A 13 4.42 0.45 14.73
CA LEU A 13 5.53 -0.29 14.15
C LEU A 13 6.87 0.12 14.74
N ASP A 14 7.14 1.40 15.01
CA ASP A 14 8.38 1.87 15.62
C ASP A 14 8.67 1.15 16.96
N LYS A 15 7.62 0.72 17.69
CA LYS A 15 7.76 -0.04 18.96
C LYS A 15 8.19 -1.49 18.76
N ILE A 16 7.91 -2.09 17.61
CA ILE A 16 8.13 -3.53 17.35
C ILE A 16 9.08 -3.80 16.17
N ALA A 17 9.47 -2.78 15.41
CA ALA A 17 10.26 -2.89 14.19
C ALA A 17 11.76 -3.16 14.44
N ASN A 18 12.18 -3.26 15.71
CA ASN A 18 13.50 -3.73 16.15
C ASN A 18 14.68 -3.11 15.39
N GLY A 19 14.70 -1.77 15.31
CA GLY A 19 15.74 -0.99 14.63
C GLY A 19 15.54 -0.79 13.13
N ALA A 20 14.43 -1.23 12.54
CA ALA A 20 14.09 -0.93 11.16
C ALA A 20 13.54 0.49 10.99
N THR A 21 13.81 1.11 9.85
CA THR A 21 13.25 2.41 9.48
C THR A 21 11.81 2.24 9.04
N VAL A 22 10.87 2.94 9.67
CA VAL A 22 9.45 2.92 9.29
C VAL A 22 9.09 4.23 8.60
N ILE A 23 8.61 4.14 7.36
CA ILE A 23 8.18 5.25 6.52
C ILE A 23 6.66 5.19 6.40
N GLU A 24 6.01 6.24 6.89
CA GLU A 24 4.55 6.37 6.89
C GLU A 24 4.08 7.16 5.66
N LYS A 25 2.96 6.73 5.06
CA LYS A 25 2.40 7.36 3.85
C LYS A 25 0.88 7.44 3.88
N ASN A 26 0.34 8.56 3.39
CA ASN A 26 -1.05 8.72 3.04
C ASN A 26 -1.30 8.35 1.57
N TRP A 27 -2.56 8.15 1.17
CA TRP A 27 -2.89 7.89 -0.23
C TRP A 27 -2.39 9.02 -1.14
N GLY A 28 -1.80 8.63 -2.27
CA GLY A 28 -1.21 9.55 -3.24
C GLY A 28 0.25 9.91 -2.94
N ASP A 29 0.75 9.66 -1.73
CA ASP A 29 2.15 9.92 -1.41
C ASP A 29 3.07 8.96 -2.15
N ILE A 30 4.17 9.50 -2.66
CA ILE A 30 5.23 8.75 -3.32
C ILE A 30 6.51 8.90 -2.50
N GLU A 31 7.18 7.79 -2.19
CA GLU A 31 8.54 7.78 -1.67
C GLU A 31 9.52 7.28 -2.73
N LYS A 32 10.65 7.95 -2.87
CA LYS A 32 11.76 7.46 -3.69
C LYS A 32 12.80 6.79 -2.82
N ILE A 33 13.24 5.60 -3.22
CA ILE A 33 14.33 4.89 -2.53
C ILE A 33 15.37 4.39 -3.51
N ILE A 34 16.58 4.18 -2.99
CA ILE A 34 17.65 3.46 -3.68
C ILE A 34 17.78 2.08 -3.03
N PHE A 35 17.65 1.03 -3.84
CA PHE A 35 17.86 -0.35 -3.41
C PHE A 35 18.69 -1.09 -4.45
N ASN A 36 19.78 -1.73 -4.04
CA ASN A 36 20.76 -2.35 -4.93
C ASN A 36 21.15 -1.42 -6.10
N GLU A 37 21.54 -0.18 -5.77
CA GLU A 37 22.00 0.85 -6.72
C GLU A 37 20.95 1.31 -7.75
N LYS A 38 19.68 1.00 -7.55
CA LYS A 38 18.57 1.38 -8.45
C LYS A 38 17.53 2.21 -7.73
N GLU A 39 17.02 3.24 -8.41
CA GLU A 39 15.89 4.04 -7.92
C GLU A 39 14.57 3.27 -8.08
N TYR A 40 13.75 3.31 -7.03
CA TYR A 40 12.36 2.89 -7.05
C TYR A 40 11.48 4.02 -6.51
N SER A 41 10.30 4.18 -7.09
CA SER A 41 9.24 5.02 -6.53
C SER A 41 8.14 4.12 -5.98
N ILE A 42 7.75 4.35 -4.74
CA ILE A 42 6.72 3.58 -4.02
C ILE A 42 5.56 4.51 -3.73
N LEU A 43 4.42 4.25 -4.37
CA LEU A 43 3.18 5.00 -4.22
C LEU A 43 2.24 4.27 -3.26
N CYS A 44 1.74 4.97 -2.25
CA CYS A 44 0.64 4.50 -1.41
C CYS A 44 -0.69 4.75 -2.15
N THR A 45 -1.41 3.68 -2.50
CA THR A 45 -2.61 3.78 -3.35
C THR A 45 -3.89 3.66 -2.52
N PRO A 46 -4.98 4.31 -2.93
CA PRO A 46 -6.28 4.11 -2.29
C PRO A 46 -6.72 2.65 -2.39
N ALA A 47 -7.55 2.25 -1.43
CA ALA A 47 -8.23 0.97 -1.39
C ALA A 47 -9.61 1.16 -0.74
N GLN A 48 -10.60 0.37 -1.13
CA GLN A 48 -11.90 0.29 -0.44
C GLN A 48 -11.84 -0.83 0.61
N HIS A 49 -11.55 -0.47 1.86
CA HIS A 49 -11.44 -1.38 2.99
C HIS A 49 -11.63 -0.62 4.33
N TRP A 50 -11.20 -1.23 5.44
CA TRP A 50 -11.24 -0.66 6.79
C TRP A 50 -10.07 -1.21 7.62
N SER A 51 -9.88 -0.72 8.85
CA SER A 51 -8.84 -1.24 9.76
C SER A 51 -9.39 -1.42 11.17
N GLN A 52 -8.89 -2.40 11.91
CA GLN A 52 -9.16 -2.56 13.34
C GLN A 52 -8.16 -3.53 13.97
N ARG A 53 -7.73 -3.25 15.20
CA ARG A 53 -6.74 -4.02 15.96
C ARG A 53 -7.17 -4.31 17.40
N SER A 54 -8.10 -3.55 17.95
CA SER A 54 -8.67 -3.67 19.29
C SER A 54 -10.16 -3.31 19.25
N ALA A 55 -10.85 -3.42 20.39
CA ALA A 55 -12.31 -3.18 20.44
C ALA A 55 -12.73 -1.75 20.06
N PHE A 56 -11.83 -0.76 20.19
CA PHE A 56 -12.16 0.66 20.09
C PHE A 56 -11.23 1.46 19.15
N ASP A 57 -10.63 0.80 18.16
CA ASP A 57 -9.70 1.44 17.21
C ASP A 57 -10.07 1.24 15.73
N ARG A 58 -11.33 0.92 15.46
CA ARG A 58 -11.83 0.82 14.09
C ARG A 58 -11.53 2.11 13.32
N ASN A 59 -10.91 1.97 12.16
CA ASN A 59 -10.50 3.02 11.23
C ASN A 59 -9.56 4.07 11.81
N LYS A 60 -8.83 3.78 12.91
CA LYS A 60 -7.81 4.70 13.45
C LYS A 60 -6.50 4.68 12.67
N THR A 61 -6.28 3.68 11.83
CA THR A 61 -5.17 3.65 10.87
C THR A 61 -5.69 3.52 9.45
N LEU A 62 -4.97 4.08 8.49
CA LEU A 62 -5.32 3.98 7.08
C LEU A 62 -5.16 2.53 6.58
N TRP A 63 -5.96 2.13 5.61
CA TRP A 63 -5.79 0.94 4.79
C TRP A 63 -5.32 1.38 3.41
N SER A 64 -4.47 0.60 2.72
CA SER A 64 -3.96 1.01 1.41
C SER A 64 -3.50 -0.17 0.57
N GLY A 65 -3.33 0.10 -0.72
CA GLY A 65 -2.46 -0.66 -1.59
C GLY A 65 -1.12 0.05 -1.80
N TRP A 66 -0.30 -0.53 -2.67
CA TRP A 66 1.02 -0.07 -3.07
C TRP A 66 1.26 -0.29 -4.56
N ALA A 67 1.77 0.73 -5.23
CA ALA A 67 2.35 0.62 -6.56
C ALA A 67 3.85 0.88 -6.48
N ILE A 68 4.65 0.00 -7.08
CA ILE A 68 6.11 0.08 -7.07
C ILE A 68 6.57 0.29 -8.51
N PHE A 69 7.33 1.35 -8.75
CA PHE A 69 7.88 1.70 -10.05
C PHE A 69 9.40 1.54 -10.02
N GLY A 70 9.90 0.49 -10.67
CA GLY A 70 11.32 0.35 -10.98
C GLY A 70 11.64 0.81 -12.39
N SER A 71 12.93 0.84 -12.74
CA SER A 71 13.40 1.30 -14.06
C SER A 71 12.93 0.43 -15.24
N ARG A 72 12.60 -0.85 -14.99
CA ARG A 72 12.15 -1.80 -16.02
C ARG A 72 10.74 -2.32 -15.81
N HIS A 73 10.30 -2.42 -14.55
CA HIS A 73 9.05 -3.06 -14.20
C HIS A 73 8.28 -2.24 -13.17
N LYS A 74 6.96 -2.26 -13.30
CA LYS A 74 5.98 -1.71 -12.39
C LYS A 74 5.15 -2.86 -11.82
N PHE A 75 4.98 -2.87 -10.51
CA PHE A 75 4.20 -3.87 -9.78
C PHE A 75 3.09 -3.19 -8.99
N PHE A 76 1.92 -3.80 -8.95
CA PHE A 76 0.78 -3.32 -8.18
C PHE A 76 0.28 -4.36 -7.17
N TYR A 77 0.01 -3.91 -5.96
CA TYR A 77 -0.62 -4.69 -4.90
C TYR A 77 -1.70 -3.82 -4.25
N PRO A 78 -3.00 -4.09 -4.45
CA PRO A 78 -4.07 -3.21 -3.98
C PRO A 78 -4.39 -3.37 -2.49
N GLY A 79 -3.73 -4.30 -1.78
CA GLY A 79 -4.13 -4.70 -0.44
C GLY A 79 -5.41 -5.55 -0.45
N ASP A 80 -6.06 -5.65 0.70
CA ASP A 80 -7.41 -6.20 0.79
C ASP A 80 -8.39 -5.12 0.33
N THR A 81 -9.13 -5.39 -0.75
CA THR A 81 -10.07 -4.42 -1.30
C THR A 81 -11.07 -5.07 -2.23
N GLY A 82 -12.27 -4.48 -2.31
CA GLY A 82 -13.26 -4.80 -3.32
C GLY A 82 -13.15 -3.90 -4.56
N PHE A 83 -13.96 -4.19 -5.57
CA PHE A 83 -14.09 -3.31 -6.73
C PHE A 83 -14.66 -1.94 -6.32
N CYS A 84 -13.92 -0.87 -6.61
CA CYS A 84 -14.24 0.50 -6.18
C CYS A 84 -14.38 1.42 -7.40
N GLY A 85 -15.53 1.31 -8.09
CA GLY A 85 -15.87 2.19 -9.21
C GLY A 85 -14.76 2.35 -10.24
N GLU A 86 -14.31 3.59 -10.46
CA GLU A 86 -13.30 3.93 -11.47
C GLU A 86 -11.86 3.96 -10.94
N GLU A 87 -11.62 3.72 -9.64
CA GLU A 87 -10.30 3.93 -9.02
C GLU A 87 -9.19 3.12 -9.68
N PHE A 88 -9.44 1.84 -9.98
CA PHE A 88 -8.45 1.01 -10.69
C PHE A 88 -8.20 1.46 -12.12
N LYS A 89 -9.23 2.00 -12.79
CA LYS A 89 -9.10 2.54 -14.15
C LYS A 89 -8.24 3.80 -14.13
N ILE A 90 -8.53 4.74 -13.24
CA ILE A 90 -7.76 5.97 -13.04
C ILE A 90 -6.30 5.64 -12.70
N LEU A 91 -6.07 4.68 -11.81
CA LEU A 91 -4.73 4.22 -11.43
C LEU A 91 -3.98 3.58 -12.61
N GLY A 92 -4.67 2.78 -13.41
CA GLY A 92 -4.13 2.18 -14.64
C GLY A 92 -3.76 3.22 -15.70
N GLU A 93 -4.62 4.22 -15.93
CA GLU A 93 -4.38 5.32 -16.87
C GLU A 93 -3.21 6.20 -16.44
N LYS A 94 -3.14 6.52 -15.14
CA LYS A 94 -2.12 7.44 -14.61
C LYS A 94 -0.74 6.79 -14.42
N TYR A 95 -0.70 5.53 -13.98
CA TYR A 95 0.55 4.89 -13.55
C TYR A 95 0.93 3.65 -14.35
N GLY A 96 0.05 3.13 -15.21
CA GLY A 96 0.30 1.94 -16.02
C GLY A 96 1.31 2.16 -17.17
N PRO A 97 1.49 1.14 -18.03
CA PRO A 97 1.04 -0.23 -17.80
C PRO A 97 1.85 -0.90 -16.67
N PHE A 98 1.16 -1.67 -15.83
CA PHE A 98 1.79 -2.54 -14.83
C PHE A 98 2.17 -3.87 -15.48
N GLN A 99 3.38 -4.38 -15.20
CA GLN A 99 3.79 -5.69 -15.70
C GLN A 99 3.24 -6.82 -14.84
N PHE A 100 3.04 -6.55 -13.56
CA PHE A 100 2.58 -7.54 -12.59
C PHE A 100 1.59 -6.91 -11.61
N ALA A 101 0.59 -7.68 -11.21
CA ALA A 101 -0.32 -7.33 -10.13
C ALA A 101 -0.60 -8.56 -9.26
N ALA A 102 -0.62 -8.37 -7.94
CA ALA A 102 -1.05 -9.38 -6.98
C ALA A 102 -2.41 -8.97 -6.42
N LEU A 103 -3.49 -9.64 -6.82
CA LEU A 103 -4.86 -9.25 -6.50
C LEU A 103 -5.50 -10.21 -5.48
N PRO A 104 -6.31 -9.71 -4.53
CA PRO A 104 -7.09 -10.57 -3.65
C PRO A 104 -8.20 -11.30 -4.44
N ILE A 105 -8.39 -12.59 -4.15
CA ILE A 105 -9.41 -13.45 -4.81
C ILE A 105 -10.27 -14.26 -3.82
N GLY A 106 -10.07 -14.06 -2.51
CA GLY A 106 -10.76 -14.78 -1.44
C GLY A 106 -11.65 -13.85 -0.58
N CYS A 107 -12.27 -14.41 0.47
CA CYS A 107 -13.06 -13.64 1.45
C CYS A 107 -14.21 -12.79 0.87
N TYR A 108 -14.80 -13.21 -0.25
CA TYR A 108 -15.85 -12.46 -0.96
C TYR A 108 -17.28 -12.98 -0.73
N HIS A 109 -17.46 -14.12 -0.07
CA HIS A 109 -18.78 -14.69 0.22
C HIS A 109 -19.29 -14.22 1.58
N ASN A 110 -20.60 -14.05 1.69
CA ASN A 110 -21.24 -13.78 2.97
C ASN A 110 -21.17 -15.03 3.85
N VAL A 111 -20.57 -14.92 5.02
CA VAL A 111 -20.73 -15.90 6.10
C VAL A 111 -21.98 -15.62 6.91
#